data_AF-E7GA74-F1
#
_entry.id   AF-E7GA74-F1
#
_cell.length_a   1.000
_cell.length_b   1.000
_cell.length_c   1.000
_cell.angle_alpha   90.00
_cell.angle_beta   90.00
_cell.angle_gamma   90.00
#
_symmetry.space_group_name_H-M   'P 1'
#
loop_
_entity.id
_entity.type
_entity.pdbx_description
1 polymer ?
#
loop_
_entity_poly.entity_id
_entity_poly.type
_entity_poly.pdbx_seq_one_letter_code
_entity_poly.pdbx_strand_id
1 'polypeptide(L)'
;MNIFGYLAKIGECIDRLEKSYYEHYDKKILIAFRGESRNFENTKLMPSMFRESEYIYKENYLFDLFCDLGLIKDNDKWIDKATDTQHYAALSRMLDITFDCLVALYFTCKYDENSLNKDGYLYVFGFPEYQSPHSGFIEQLYENVLNVNENIMFQKNFLVFSESYANERIKAQKGGFIFFPSQVFTPLDEVYYKYVKINASDKERIVDDLDKIFKINEAILFPEKDKIAIYARKKFIENEYQIKQFSVQDEMENRIQQVKYEMTMSTHLSSINKLRRIRKDKDELIQYIMKQYNLTDVDRMKLLKELDYKFKLLNGYFGGR
;
A
#
# COMPACT_ATOMS: atom_id res chain seq x y z
N MET A 1 6.87 15.27 -10.81
CA MET A 1 6.67 14.10 -11.71
C MET A 1 5.51 13.26 -11.18
N ASN A 2 4.70 12.60 -12.02
CA ASN A 2 3.61 11.74 -11.53
C ASN A 2 4.12 10.31 -11.24
N ILE A 3 3.28 9.47 -10.64
CA ILE A 3 3.64 8.08 -10.30
C ILE A 3 4.15 7.28 -11.51
N PHE A 4 3.49 7.41 -12.67
CA PHE A 4 3.87 6.68 -13.88
C PHE A 4 5.27 7.04 -14.38
N GLY A 5 5.68 8.30 -14.22
CA GLY A 5 7.03 8.74 -14.54
C GLY A 5 8.11 8.09 -13.65
N TYR A 6 7.80 7.85 -12.38
CA TYR A 6 8.71 7.12 -11.48
C TYR A 6 8.71 5.62 -11.77
N LEU A 7 7.55 5.03 -12.09
CA LEU A 7 7.48 3.62 -12.49
C LEU A 7 8.30 3.33 -13.76
N ALA A 8 8.29 4.23 -14.74
CA ALA A 8 9.16 4.12 -15.91
C ALA A 8 10.64 4.10 -15.54
N LYS A 9 11.09 5.01 -14.65
CA LYS A 9 12.48 5.03 -14.16
C LYS A 9 12.86 3.76 -13.39
N ILE A 10 11.93 3.22 -12.59
CA ILE A 10 12.15 1.96 -11.87
C ILE A 10 12.30 0.82 -12.86
N GLY A 11 11.45 0.76 -13.91
CA GLY A 11 11.57 -0.20 -15.01
C GLY A 11 12.94 -0.15 -15.68
N GLU A 12 13.43 1.04 -16.02
CA GLU A 12 14.77 1.20 -16.59
C GLU A 12 15.90 0.73 -15.66
N CYS A 13 15.72 0.82 -14.33
CA CYS A 13 16.68 0.29 -13.37
C CYS A 13 16.67 -1.25 -13.34
N ILE A 14 15.49 -1.86 -13.42
CA ILE A 14 15.33 -3.32 -13.50
C ILE A 14 16.01 -3.83 -14.77
N ASP A 15 15.70 -3.26 -15.93
CA ASP A 15 16.28 -3.67 -17.22
C ASP A 15 17.81 -3.60 -17.22
N ARG A 16 18.38 -2.57 -16.58
CA ARG A 16 19.84 -2.43 -16.44
C ARG A 16 20.46 -3.50 -15.55
N LEU A 17 19.84 -3.82 -14.42
CA LEU A 17 20.30 -4.87 -13.51
C LEU A 17 20.21 -6.25 -14.17
N GLU A 18 19.07 -6.55 -14.79
CA GLU A 18 18.84 -7.81 -15.49
C GLU A 18 19.83 -7.99 -16.65
N LYS A 19 20.00 -6.97 -17.50
CA LYS A 19 20.95 -7.04 -18.61
C LYS A 19 22.38 -7.31 -18.13
N SER A 20 22.85 -6.57 -17.13
CA SER A 20 24.21 -6.76 -16.59
C SER A 20 24.42 -8.16 -16.02
N TYR A 21 23.37 -8.76 -15.46
CA TYR A 21 23.41 -10.11 -14.91
C TYR A 21 23.40 -11.18 -16.01
N TYR A 22 22.47 -11.07 -16.96
CA TYR A 22 22.34 -12.03 -18.07
C TYR A 22 23.51 -12.00 -19.06
N GLU A 23 24.34 -10.95 -19.06
CA GLU A 23 25.63 -10.93 -19.78
C GLU A 23 26.63 -11.96 -19.22
N HIS A 24 26.48 -12.40 -17.97
CA HIS A 24 27.43 -13.27 -17.28
C HIS A 24 26.81 -14.58 -16.75
N TYR A 25 25.48 -14.66 -16.67
CA TYR A 25 24.77 -15.79 -16.05
C TYR A 25 23.50 -16.16 -16.82
N ASP A 26 23.25 -17.47 -17.00
CA ASP A 26 22.06 -17.99 -17.70
C ASP A 26 20.83 -18.21 -16.79
N LYS A 27 20.89 -17.77 -15.52
CA LYS A 27 19.81 -17.98 -14.54
C LYS A 27 18.99 -16.72 -14.37
N LYS A 28 17.73 -16.85 -13.97
CA LYS A 28 16.90 -15.70 -13.59
C LYS A 28 17.41 -15.05 -12.31
N ILE A 29 17.50 -13.72 -12.30
CA ILE A 29 17.82 -12.93 -11.10
C ILE A 29 16.55 -12.67 -10.27
N LEU A 30 16.68 -12.62 -8.95
CA LEU A 30 15.61 -12.18 -8.07
C LEU A 30 15.63 -10.65 -7.96
N ILE A 31 14.53 -10.00 -8.35
CA ILE A 31 14.34 -8.57 -8.19
C ILE A 31 13.55 -8.29 -6.92
N ALA A 32 14.06 -7.37 -6.10
CA ALA A 32 13.38 -6.89 -4.91
C ALA A 32 13.54 -5.37 -4.77
N PHE A 33 12.75 -4.76 -3.89
CA PHE A 33 12.69 -3.32 -3.72
C PHE A 33 12.74 -2.92 -2.25
N ARG A 34 13.22 -1.72 -1.96
CA ARG A 34 13.10 -1.11 -0.63
C ARG A 34 12.92 0.39 -0.76
N GLY A 35 11.98 0.95 -0.03
CA GLY A 35 11.80 2.39 0.08
C GLY A 35 12.46 2.95 1.32
N GLU A 36 13.29 3.98 1.16
CA GLU A 36 13.76 4.82 2.26
C GLU A 36 13.18 6.22 2.09
N SER A 37 12.55 6.73 3.14
CA SER A 37 11.83 8.00 3.06
C SER A 37 12.75 9.23 3.01
N ARG A 38 14.04 9.06 3.30
CA ARG A 38 15.06 10.11 3.19
C ARG A 38 16.43 9.50 2.91
N ASN A 39 17.41 10.35 2.63
CA ASN A 39 18.80 9.92 2.65
C ASN A 39 19.21 9.63 4.10
N PHE A 40 19.61 8.38 4.36
CA PHE A 40 20.07 7.91 5.67
C PHE A 40 21.59 7.87 5.80
N GLU A 41 22.31 8.37 4.78
CA GLU A 41 23.77 8.50 4.75
C GLU A 41 24.47 7.19 5.16
N ASN A 42 25.19 7.20 6.28
CA ASN A 42 25.94 6.05 6.79
C ASN A 42 25.06 4.89 7.26
N THR A 43 23.76 5.13 7.48
CA THR A 43 22.78 4.12 7.93
C THR A 43 21.85 3.66 6.79
N LYS A 44 22.12 4.05 5.54
CA LYS A 44 21.36 3.56 4.38
C LYS A 44 21.45 2.04 4.30
N LEU A 45 20.32 1.37 4.05
CA LEU A 45 20.23 -0.09 3.92
C LEU A 45 20.78 -0.86 5.13
N MET A 46 20.83 -0.21 6.31
CA MET A 46 21.35 -0.79 7.54
C MET A 46 20.19 -1.26 8.42
N PRO A 47 20.12 -2.55 8.81
CA PRO A 47 19.17 -3.02 9.80
C PRO A 47 19.34 -2.26 11.12
N SER A 48 18.25 -2.13 11.87
CA SER A 48 18.22 -1.33 13.10
C SER A 48 19.14 -1.87 14.20
N MET A 49 19.32 -3.19 14.28
CA MET A 49 20.22 -3.82 15.27
C MET A 49 21.67 -3.38 15.17
N PHE A 50 22.11 -2.90 14.00
CA PHE A 50 23.50 -2.49 13.80
C PHE A 50 23.72 -0.98 13.98
N ARG A 51 22.65 -0.19 14.09
CA ARG A 51 22.76 1.27 14.17
C ARG A 51 23.31 1.74 15.51
N GLU A 52 23.12 0.93 16.55
CA GLU A 52 23.64 1.15 17.90
C GLU A 52 24.55 -0.01 18.28
N SER A 53 25.76 0.30 18.77
CA SER A 53 26.83 -0.69 18.96
C SER A 53 26.50 -1.80 19.96
N GLU A 54 25.56 -1.56 20.88
CA GLU A 54 25.21 -2.54 21.92
C GLU A 54 24.03 -3.45 21.55
N TYR A 55 23.23 -3.09 20.55
CA TYR A 55 21.96 -3.77 20.28
C TYR A 55 22.17 -5.21 19.82
N ILE A 56 23.16 -5.43 18.94
CA ILE A 56 23.44 -6.75 18.38
C ILE A 56 23.79 -7.80 19.46
N TYR A 57 24.42 -7.38 20.55
CA TYR A 57 24.78 -8.27 21.67
C TYR A 57 23.62 -8.55 22.63
N LYS A 58 22.53 -7.78 22.51
CA LYS A 58 21.32 -7.88 23.34
C LYS A 58 20.15 -8.53 22.59
N GLU A 59 20.36 -9.05 21.39
CA GLU A 59 19.28 -9.64 20.58
C GLU A 59 18.63 -10.86 21.25
N ASN A 60 19.42 -11.76 21.85
CA ASN A 60 18.85 -12.89 22.58
C ASN A 60 17.99 -12.42 23.76
N TYR A 61 18.48 -11.43 24.51
CA TYR A 61 17.73 -10.79 25.59
C TYR A 61 16.45 -10.09 25.10
N LEU A 62 16.46 -9.52 23.89
CA LEU A 62 15.25 -8.94 23.28
C LEU A 62 14.19 -10.02 23.04
N PHE A 63 14.58 -11.21 22.58
CA PHE A 63 13.65 -12.33 22.43
C PHE A 63 13.10 -12.78 23.78
N ASP A 64 13.95 -12.93 24.79
CA ASP A 64 13.51 -13.29 26.15
C ASP A 64 12.49 -12.27 26.69
N LEU A 65 12.76 -10.97 26.51
CA LEU A 65 11.86 -9.90 26.94
C LEU A 65 10.50 -9.96 26.22
N PHE A 66 10.49 -10.25 24.93
CA PHE A 66 9.24 -10.40 24.17
C PHE A 66 8.44 -11.63 24.60
N CYS A 67 9.12 -12.73 24.95
CA CYS A 67 8.49 -13.91 25.55
C CYS A 67 7.85 -13.56 26.90
N ASP A 68 8.60 -12.88 27.78
CA ASP A 68 8.13 -12.48 29.12
C ASP A 68 6.91 -11.55 29.07
N LEU A 69 6.86 -10.68 28.05
CA LEU A 69 5.73 -9.78 27.81
C LEU A 69 4.54 -10.44 27.07
N GLY A 70 4.68 -11.72 26.69
CA GLY A 70 3.64 -12.48 25.99
C GLY A 70 3.39 -12.02 24.54
N LEU A 71 4.38 -11.36 23.92
CA LEU A 71 4.31 -10.91 22.53
C LEU A 71 4.68 -12.03 21.54
N ILE A 72 5.55 -12.95 21.96
CA ILE A 72 5.97 -14.15 21.21
C ILE A 72 5.93 -15.36 22.13
N LYS A 73 5.91 -16.57 21.57
CA LYS A 73 5.99 -17.80 22.37
C LYS A 73 7.43 -18.29 22.44
N ASP A 74 7.75 -18.94 23.55
CA ASP A 74 9.09 -19.51 23.77
C ASP A 74 9.47 -20.55 22.71
N ASN A 75 8.50 -21.35 22.27
CA ASN A 75 8.69 -22.39 21.25
C ASN A 75 8.49 -21.92 19.81
N ASP A 76 8.31 -20.62 19.57
CA ASP A 76 8.29 -20.08 18.21
C ASP A 76 9.69 -20.22 17.57
N LYS A 77 9.71 -20.34 16.24
CA LYS A 77 10.95 -20.41 15.47
C LYS A 77 11.73 -19.11 15.58
N TRP A 78 13.06 -19.17 15.48
CA TRP A 78 13.89 -17.96 15.59
C TRP A 78 13.52 -16.89 14.56
N ILE A 79 13.17 -17.31 13.34
CA ILE A 79 12.72 -16.37 12.31
C ILE A 79 11.39 -15.69 12.67
N ASP A 80 10.47 -16.40 13.33
CA ASP A 80 9.20 -15.84 13.74
C ASP A 80 9.43 -14.82 14.88
N LYS A 81 10.30 -15.17 15.86
CA LYS A 81 10.74 -14.24 16.92
C LYS A 81 11.39 -12.97 16.35
N ALA A 82 12.27 -13.12 15.36
CA ALA A 82 12.93 -12.00 14.69
C ALA A 82 11.95 -11.15 13.87
N THR A 83 10.96 -11.78 13.24
CA THR A 83 9.90 -11.09 12.50
C THR A 83 9.04 -10.25 13.42
N ASP A 84 8.67 -10.79 14.58
CA ASP A 84 7.82 -10.10 15.55
C ASP A 84 8.55 -8.97 16.28
N THR A 85 9.81 -9.16 16.66
CA THR A 85 10.65 -8.07 17.21
C THR A 85 10.86 -6.94 16.22
N GLN A 86 11.04 -7.26 14.93
CA GLN A 86 11.05 -6.26 13.86
C GLN A 86 9.68 -5.57 13.70
N HIS A 87 8.59 -6.32 13.81
CA HIS A 87 7.26 -5.78 13.64
C HIS A 87 6.88 -4.81 14.78
N TYR A 88 7.06 -5.22 16.04
CA TYR A 88 6.59 -4.46 17.19
C TYR A 88 7.61 -3.45 17.72
N ALA A 89 8.92 -3.74 17.67
CA ALA A 89 9.96 -2.86 18.17
C ALA A 89 10.83 -2.24 17.07
N ALA A 90 10.65 -2.61 15.80
CA ALA A 90 11.56 -2.22 14.71
C ALA A 90 13.03 -2.57 15.00
N LEU A 91 13.27 -3.64 15.75
CA LEU A 91 14.60 -4.13 16.14
C LEU A 91 14.85 -5.52 15.56
N SER A 92 15.71 -5.61 14.54
CA SER A 92 16.23 -6.88 14.05
C SER A 92 17.52 -6.69 13.23
N ARG A 93 18.24 -7.79 13.03
CA ARG A 93 19.34 -7.90 12.06
C ARG A 93 18.87 -8.10 10.62
N MET A 94 17.56 -8.06 10.39
CA MET A 94 16.93 -8.25 9.10
C MET A 94 16.62 -6.89 8.46
N LEU A 95 16.88 -6.78 7.16
CA LEU A 95 16.48 -5.62 6.37
C LEU A 95 15.25 -5.95 5.54
N ASP A 96 14.12 -5.29 5.80
CA ASP A 96 12.91 -5.45 4.99
C ASP A 96 13.15 -5.12 3.52
N ILE A 97 12.72 -6.02 2.64
CA ILE A 97 12.57 -5.80 1.20
C ILE A 97 11.15 -6.20 0.80
N THR A 98 10.70 -5.75 -0.37
CA THR A 98 9.41 -6.11 -0.94
C THR A 98 9.58 -6.53 -2.40
N PHE A 99 8.78 -7.47 -2.85
CA PHE A 99 8.73 -7.92 -4.24
C PHE A 99 7.71 -7.11 -5.07
N ASP A 100 7.17 -6.02 -4.51
CA ASP A 100 6.26 -5.10 -5.17
C ASP A 100 6.79 -3.67 -5.15
N CYS A 101 7.08 -3.14 -6.34
CA CYS A 101 7.62 -1.80 -6.49
C CYS A 101 6.68 -0.70 -5.97
N LEU A 102 5.36 -0.92 -6.00
CA LEU A 102 4.38 0.05 -5.50
C LEU A 102 4.38 0.10 -3.98
N VAL A 103 4.59 -1.04 -3.32
CA VAL A 103 4.76 -1.11 -1.86
C VAL A 103 6.05 -0.38 -1.46
N ALA A 104 7.16 -0.60 -2.17
CA ALA A 104 8.40 0.15 -1.91
C ALA A 104 8.21 1.65 -2.14
N LEU A 105 7.44 2.04 -3.16
CA LEU A 105 7.15 3.45 -3.44
C LEU A 105 6.31 4.09 -2.33
N TYR A 106 5.34 3.36 -1.76
CA TYR A 106 4.61 3.80 -0.58
C TYR A 106 5.55 4.09 0.58
N PHE A 107 6.46 3.17 0.90
CA PHE A 107 7.43 3.36 1.99
C PHE A 107 8.41 4.51 1.72
N THR A 108 8.79 4.70 0.45
CA THR A 108 9.63 5.84 0.04
C THR A 108 8.92 7.18 0.29
N CYS A 109 7.59 7.23 0.19
CA CYS A 109 6.83 8.47 0.28
C CYS A 109 6.23 8.75 1.67
N LYS A 110 5.81 7.72 2.41
CA LYS A 110 4.97 7.88 3.62
C LYS A 110 5.48 7.16 4.88
N TYR A 111 6.65 6.53 4.86
CA TYR A 111 7.10 5.72 6.01
C TYR A 111 7.40 6.54 7.28
N ASP A 112 7.92 7.77 7.15
CA ASP A 112 8.27 8.64 8.28
C ASP A 112 7.68 10.03 8.08
N GLU A 113 6.71 10.43 8.92
CA GLU A 113 6.04 11.73 8.85
C GLU A 113 7.02 12.91 8.95
N ASN A 114 8.15 12.73 9.63
CA ASN A 114 9.20 13.75 9.75
C ASN A 114 10.04 13.92 8.47
N SER A 115 9.80 13.10 7.45
CA SER A 115 10.57 13.05 6.20
C SER A 115 9.76 13.42 4.96
N LEU A 116 8.52 13.90 5.13
CA LEU A 116 7.65 14.32 4.01
C LEU A 116 8.28 15.40 3.14
N ASN A 117 9.03 16.32 3.75
CA ASN A 117 9.71 17.42 3.05
C ASN A 117 11.12 17.06 2.55
N LYS A 118 11.53 15.78 2.63
CA LYS A 118 12.84 15.29 2.18
C LYS A 118 12.67 14.36 1.00
N ASP A 119 13.65 14.33 0.12
CA ASP A 119 13.65 13.40 -1.02
C ASP A 119 13.78 11.96 -0.52
N GLY A 120 12.99 11.05 -1.09
CA GLY A 120 13.06 9.61 -0.80
C GLY A 120 13.93 8.86 -1.81
N TYR A 121 14.32 7.65 -1.46
CA TYR A 121 15.17 6.78 -2.27
C TYR A 121 14.54 5.40 -2.35
N LEU A 122 14.13 4.99 -3.55
CA LEU A 122 13.65 3.64 -3.83
C LEU A 122 14.81 2.83 -4.39
N TYR A 123 15.24 1.82 -3.66
CA TYR A 123 16.28 0.90 -4.06
C TYR A 123 15.67 -0.27 -4.82
N VAL A 124 16.30 -0.64 -5.93
CA VAL A 124 16.00 -1.81 -6.76
C VAL A 124 17.19 -2.75 -6.61
N PHE A 125 16.93 -3.94 -6.09
CA PHE A 125 17.93 -4.98 -5.87
C PHE A 125 17.89 -6.04 -6.96
N GLY A 126 19.05 -6.62 -7.25
CA GLY A 126 19.21 -7.83 -8.04
C GLY A 126 20.03 -8.86 -7.28
N PHE A 127 19.43 -10.00 -6.94
CA PHE A 127 20.09 -11.07 -6.20
C PHE A 127 20.19 -12.37 -7.02
N PRO A 128 21.39 -12.98 -7.11
CA PRO A 128 21.60 -14.23 -7.84
C PRO A 128 21.00 -15.44 -7.12
N GLU A 129 20.96 -15.40 -5.79
CA GLU A 129 20.53 -16.50 -4.95
C GLU A 129 19.59 -15.99 -3.86
N TYR A 130 18.63 -16.83 -3.50
CA TYR A 130 17.69 -16.59 -2.41
C TYR A 130 17.21 -17.91 -1.82
N GLN A 131 16.69 -17.84 -0.61
CA GLN A 131 16.25 -19.00 0.15
C GLN A 131 14.80 -18.84 0.62
N SER A 132 14.14 -19.98 0.85
CA SER A 132 12.83 -19.99 1.47
C SER A 132 12.96 -19.80 2.99
N PRO A 133 12.16 -18.91 3.61
CA PRO A 133 12.20 -18.64 5.04
C PRO A 133 11.78 -19.82 5.93
N HIS A 134 11.17 -20.87 5.37
CA HIS A 134 10.75 -22.06 6.13
C HIS A 134 11.79 -23.19 6.17
N SER A 135 12.97 -22.99 5.59
CA SER A 135 14.02 -24.02 5.60
C SER A 135 14.58 -24.21 7.01
N GLY A 136 14.84 -25.46 7.43
CA GLY A 136 15.56 -25.74 8.69
C GLY A 136 16.94 -25.10 8.76
N PHE A 137 17.46 -24.64 7.62
CA PHE A 137 18.68 -23.87 7.50
C PHE A 137 18.62 -22.52 8.25
N ILE A 138 17.48 -21.82 8.26
CA ILE A 138 17.41 -20.53 8.97
C ILE A 138 17.47 -20.71 10.49
N GLU A 139 16.91 -21.81 11.01
CA GLU A 139 17.00 -22.13 12.44
C GLU A 139 18.45 -22.44 12.82
N GLN A 140 19.13 -23.30 12.05
CA GLN A 140 20.56 -23.57 12.25
C GLN A 140 21.41 -22.30 12.15
N LEU A 141 21.05 -21.40 11.24
CA LEU A 141 21.72 -20.12 11.08
C LEU A 141 21.57 -19.25 12.33
N TYR A 142 20.35 -19.10 12.86
CA TYR A 142 20.11 -18.34 14.09
C TYR A 142 20.80 -18.98 15.30
N GLU A 143 20.74 -20.31 15.44
CA GLU A 143 21.47 -21.03 16.50
C GLU A 143 22.96 -20.70 16.46
N ASN A 144 23.60 -20.77 15.28
CA ASN A 144 25.01 -20.43 15.12
C ASN A 144 25.31 -18.95 15.40
N VAL A 145 24.38 -18.07 15.05
CA VAL A 145 24.52 -16.62 15.21
C VAL A 145 24.42 -16.19 16.67
N LEU A 146 23.50 -16.80 17.43
CA LEU A 146 23.29 -16.54 18.85
C LEU A 146 24.32 -17.26 19.73
N ASN A 147 24.85 -18.41 19.27
CA ASN A 147 25.93 -19.13 19.94
C ASN A 147 27.31 -18.52 19.60
N VAL A 148 27.69 -17.47 20.33
CA VAL A 148 28.89 -16.65 20.10
C VAL A 148 30.20 -17.45 20.03
N ASN A 149 30.29 -18.61 20.69
CA ASN A 149 31.52 -19.40 20.78
C ASN A 149 31.88 -20.18 19.50
N GLU A 150 30.96 -20.29 18.53
CA GLU A 150 31.15 -21.07 17.29
C GLU A 150 30.74 -20.29 16.02
N ASN A 151 30.77 -18.96 16.06
CA ASN A 151 30.33 -18.17 14.91
C ASN A 151 31.35 -18.24 13.75
N ILE A 152 31.13 -19.18 12.82
CA ILE A 152 31.97 -19.44 11.63
C ILE A 152 31.66 -18.44 10.48
N MET A 153 30.72 -17.51 10.65
CA MET A 153 30.20 -16.71 9.53
C MET A 153 31.10 -15.55 9.13
N PHE A 154 31.46 -15.52 7.84
CA PHE A 154 32.23 -14.43 7.25
C PHE A 154 31.41 -13.12 7.25
N GLN A 155 32.03 -12.04 7.72
CA GLN A 155 31.38 -10.75 7.96
C GLN A 155 30.66 -10.12 6.75
N LYS A 156 31.10 -10.45 5.53
CA LYS A 156 30.49 -9.92 4.29
C LYS A 156 29.32 -10.75 3.78
N ASN A 157 29.08 -11.91 4.37
CA ASN A 157 27.97 -12.77 3.94
C ASN A 157 26.65 -12.13 4.35
N PHE A 158 25.69 -12.17 3.44
CA PHE A 158 24.29 -11.89 3.69
C PHE A 158 23.47 -12.99 3.00
N LEU A 159 22.24 -13.18 3.46
CA LEU A 159 21.31 -14.16 2.89
C LEU A 159 20.01 -13.46 2.54
N VAL A 160 19.46 -13.77 1.38
CA VAL A 160 18.20 -13.20 0.93
C VAL A 160 17.12 -14.24 1.12
N PHE A 161 16.08 -13.89 1.86
CA PHE A 161 14.91 -14.72 2.06
C PHE A 161 13.72 -14.14 1.31
N SER A 162 13.11 -14.98 0.46
CA SER A 162 11.92 -14.61 -0.30
C SER A 162 10.66 -14.60 0.57
N GLU A 163 9.52 -14.35 -0.06
CA GLU A 163 8.21 -14.22 0.59
C GLU A 163 7.92 -15.33 1.62
N SER A 164 7.61 -14.92 2.85
CA SER A 164 6.98 -15.78 3.87
C SER A 164 5.49 -15.48 3.90
N TYR A 165 4.67 -16.53 3.82
CA TYR A 165 3.21 -16.41 3.92
C TYR A 165 2.70 -16.65 5.35
N ALA A 166 3.58 -16.82 6.33
CA ALA A 166 3.20 -17.07 7.72
C ALA A 166 2.66 -15.83 8.43
N ASN A 167 3.23 -14.65 8.14
CA ASN A 167 2.83 -13.39 8.75
C ASN A 167 1.98 -12.56 7.78
N GLU A 168 0.77 -12.19 8.19
CA GLU A 168 -0.17 -11.43 7.34
C GLU A 168 0.38 -10.04 6.94
N ARG A 169 1.22 -9.38 7.76
CA ARG A 169 1.91 -8.14 7.40
C ARG A 169 2.92 -8.37 6.28
N ILE A 170 3.76 -9.41 6.40
CA ILE A 170 4.74 -9.75 5.35
C ILE A 170 4.00 -10.06 4.05
N LYS A 171 2.94 -10.85 4.10
CA LYS A 171 2.11 -11.18 2.95
C LYS A 171 1.46 -9.94 2.31
N ALA A 172 0.90 -9.04 3.12
CA ALA A 172 0.30 -7.79 2.65
C ALA A 172 1.32 -6.87 1.95
N GLN A 173 2.56 -6.85 2.43
CA GLN A 173 3.64 -6.05 1.87
C GLN A 173 4.40 -6.78 0.76
N LYS A 174 4.03 -8.03 0.44
CA LYS A 174 4.81 -8.94 -0.43
C LYS A 174 6.28 -8.92 -0.01
N GLY A 175 6.51 -9.04 1.29
CA GLY A 175 7.77 -8.79 1.96
C GLY A 175 8.70 -9.98 1.90
N GLY A 176 9.99 -9.69 1.84
CA GLY A 176 11.08 -10.60 2.16
C GLY A 176 12.09 -9.85 3.04
N PHE A 177 13.23 -10.46 3.30
CA PHE A 177 14.28 -9.80 4.08
C PHE A 177 15.67 -10.21 3.65
N ILE A 178 16.61 -9.30 3.88
CA ILE A 178 18.04 -9.58 3.81
C ILE A 178 18.54 -9.81 5.23
N PHE A 179 19.11 -10.97 5.47
CA PHE A 179 19.62 -11.38 6.76
C PHE A 179 21.13 -11.14 6.85
N PHE A 180 21.56 -10.47 7.91
CA PHE A 180 22.96 -10.19 8.20
C PHE A 180 23.42 -11.05 9.40
N PRO A 181 24.11 -12.18 9.17
CA PRO A 181 24.50 -13.12 10.22
C PRO A 181 25.63 -12.60 11.12
N SER A 182 26.48 -11.72 10.60
CA SER A 182 27.65 -11.24 11.35
C SER A 182 27.25 -10.32 12.50
N GLN A 183 28.12 -10.26 13.51
CA GLN A 183 28.04 -9.27 14.60
C GLN A 183 28.47 -7.87 14.13
N VAL A 184 29.22 -7.79 13.02
CA VAL A 184 29.67 -6.53 12.42
C VAL A 184 28.90 -6.31 11.12
N PHE A 185 28.27 -5.16 10.99
CA PHE A 185 27.58 -4.79 9.75
C PHE A 185 28.58 -4.50 8.63
N THR A 186 28.42 -5.19 7.51
CA THR A 186 29.06 -4.84 6.24
C THR A 186 27.99 -4.33 5.27
N PRO A 187 28.11 -3.10 4.73
CA PRO A 187 27.20 -2.61 3.71
C PRO A 187 27.19 -3.49 2.46
N LEU A 188 26.02 -3.59 1.82
CA LEU A 188 25.88 -4.26 0.53
C LEU A 188 26.68 -3.51 -0.55
N ASP A 189 27.36 -4.26 -1.42
CA ASP A 189 28.05 -3.71 -2.58
C ASP A 189 27.04 -3.13 -3.59
N GLU A 190 27.41 -2.03 -4.26
CA GLU A 190 26.58 -1.33 -5.24
C GLU A 190 26.27 -2.16 -6.51
N VAL A 191 26.93 -3.31 -6.67
CA VAL A 191 26.56 -4.30 -7.69
C VAL A 191 25.17 -4.88 -7.44
N TYR A 192 24.74 -5.02 -6.19
CA TYR A 192 23.47 -5.63 -5.83
C TYR A 192 22.27 -4.70 -5.98
N TYR A 193 22.48 -3.40 -6.16
CA TYR A 193 21.37 -2.46 -6.21
C TYR A 193 21.61 -1.21 -7.05
N LYS A 194 20.50 -0.61 -7.48
CA LYS A 194 20.41 0.76 -7.99
C LYS A 194 19.33 1.48 -7.21
N TYR A 195 19.22 2.80 -7.37
CA TYR A 195 18.16 3.57 -6.73
C TYR A 195 17.55 4.61 -7.66
N VAL A 196 16.28 4.90 -7.40
CA VAL A 196 15.53 6.00 -8.00
C VAL A 196 15.22 7.02 -6.91
N LYS A 197 15.72 8.24 -7.09
CA LYS A 197 15.40 9.37 -6.21
C LYS A 197 13.97 9.84 -6.47
N ILE A 198 13.15 9.91 -5.42
CA ILE A 198 11.79 10.44 -5.43
C ILE A 198 11.80 11.84 -4.80
N ASN A 199 11.39 12.85 -5.54
CA ASN A 199 11.39 14.22 -5.04
C ASN A 199 10.35 14.41 -3.94
N ALA A 200 10.71 15.17 -2.90
CA ALA A 200 9.83 15.50 -1.78
C ALA A 200 8.47 16.07 -2.24
N SER A 201 8.51 17.00 -3.21
CA SER A 201 7.32 17.68 -3.74
C SER A 201 6.33 16.74 -4.44
N ASP A 202 6.76 15.56 -4.85
CA ASP A 202 5.91 14.59 -5.56
C ASP A 202 5.27 13.56 -4.61
N LYS A 203 5.79 13.41 -3.38
CA LYS A 203 5.41 12.33 -2.46
C LYS A 203 3.93 12.29 -2.11
N GLU A 204 3.35 13.44 -1.76
CA GLU A 204 1.93 13.52 -1.38
C GLU A 204 1.03 13.05 -2.52
N ARG A 205 1.29 13.54 -3.73
CA ARG A 205 0.58 13.12 -4.93
C ARG A 205 0.75 11.63 -5.21
N ILE A 206 1.96 11.09 -5.04
CA ILE A 206 2.23 9.65 -5.25
C ILE A 206 1.43 8.81 -4.26
N VAL A 207 1.38 9.19 -2.99
CA VAL A 207 0.60 8.48 -1.96
C VAL A 207 -0.90 8.50 -2.29
N ASP A 208 -1.41 9.64 -2.77
CA ASP A 208 -2.80 9.77 -3.21
C ASP A 208 -3.10 8.91 -4.46
N ASP A 209 -2.21 8.92 -5.45
CA ASP A 209 -2.32 8.08 -6.65
C ASP A 209 -2.27 6.57 -6.27
N LEU A 210 -1.43 6.18 -5.30
CA LEU A 210 -1.35 4.81 -4.77
C LEU A 210 -2.69 4.34 -4.16
N ASP A 211 -3.35 5.17 -3.34
CA ASP A 211 -4.66 4.81 -2.75
C ASP A 211 -5.78 4.81 -3.81
N LYS A 212 -5.80 5.83 -4.68
CA LYS A 212 -6.88 6.00 -5.66
C LYS A 212 -6.85 4.95 -6.76
N ILE A 213 -5.68 4.70 -7.34
CA ILE A 213 -5.50 3.86 -8.53
C ILE A 213 -5.20 2.41 -8.14
N PHE A 214 -4.24 2.22 -7.23
CA PHE A 214 -3.70 0.88 -6.93
C PHE A 214 -4.25 0.28 -5.65
N LYS A 215 -5.05 1.04 -4.88
CA LYS A 215 -5.59 0.65 -3.57
C LYS A 215 -4.49 0.28 -2.55
N ILE A 216 -3.31 0.89 -2.69
CA ILE A 216 -2.20 0.72 -1.76
C ILE A 216 -2.26 1.86 -0.75
N ASN A 217 -2.63 1.52 0.48
CA ASN A 217 -2.72 2.43 1.59
C ASN A 217 -2.30 1.74 2.90
N GLU A 218 -2.27 2.52 3.98
CA GLU A 218 -1.80 2.06 5.28
C GLU A 218 -2.58 0.84 5.79
N ALA A 219 -3.90 0.82 5.66
CA ALA A 219 -4.74 -0.28 6.15
C ALA A 219 -4.53 -1.59 5.37
N ILE A 220 -4.10 -1.51 4.10
CA ILE A 220 -3.77 -2.70 3.30
C ILE A 220 -2.38 -3.21 3.66
N LEU A 221 -1.40 -2.33 3.86
CA LEU A 221 -0.01 -2.73 4.16
C LEU A 221 0.21 -3.13 5.62
N PHE A 222 -0.66 -2.65 6.51
CA PHE A 222 -0.64 -2.87 7.94
C PHE A 222 -2.02 -3.41 8.36
N PRO A 223 -2.23 -4.74 8.28
CA PRO A 223 -3.53 -5.37 8.50
C PRO A 223 -3.91 -5.46 9.99
N GLU A 224 -3.17 -4.80 10.89
CA GLU A 224 -3.47 -4.76 12.31
C GLU A 224 -4.72 -3.92 12.58
N LYS A 225 -5.55 -4.38 13.52
CA LYS A 225 -6.89 -3.80 13.76
C LYS A 225 -6.85 -2.32 14.13
N ASP A 226 -5.82 -1.90 14.87
CA ASP A 226 -5.59 -0.51 15.25
C ASP A 226 -5.32 0.39 14.03
N LYS A 227 -4.51 -0.10 13.08
CA LYS A 227 -4.19 0.61 11.82
C LYS A 227 -5.40 0.72 10.91
N ILE A 228 -6.14 -0.38 10.76
CA ILE A 228 -7.40 -0.41 10.01
C ILE A 228 -8.43 0.57 10.63
N ALA A 229 -8.54 0.61 11.95
CA ALA A 229 -9.48 1.50 12.65
C ALA A 229 -9.15 2.98 12.43
N ILE A 230 -7.86 3.36 12.47
CA ILE A 230 -7.42 4.73 12.16
C ILE A 230 -7.81 5.13 10.74
N TYR A 231 -7.57 4.24 9.77
CA TYR A 231 -7.93 4.49 8.37
C TYR A 231 -9.45 4.60 8.17
N ALA A 232 -10.23 3.70 8.79
CA ALA A 232 -11.69 3.74 8.73
C ALA A 232 -12.25 5.04 9.32
N ARG A 233 -11.71 5.50 10.46
CA ARG A 233 -12.08 6.78 11.07
C ARG A 233 -11.77 7.96 10.15
N LYS A 234 -10.60 7.96 9.51
CA LYS A 234 -10.22 9.01 8.54
C LYS A 234 -11.23 9.08 7.39
N LYS A 235 -11.55 7.94 6.75
CA LYS A 235 -12.55 7.88 5.67
C LYS A 235 -13.96 8.27 6.14
N PHE A 236 -14.34 7.96 7.37
CA PHE A 236 -15.63 8.36 7.93
C PHE A 236 -15.74 9.88 8.10
N ILE A 237 -14.66 10.55 8.52
CA ILE A 237 -14.62 12.02 8.68
C ILE A 237 -14.58 12.73 7.33
N GLU A 238 -13.82 12.20 6.38
CA GLU A 238 -13.60 12.84 5.06
C GLU A 238 -14.78 12.70 4.10
N ASN A 239 -15.59 11.65 4.22
CA ASN A 239 -16.70 11.40 3.30
C ASN A 239 -18.03 11.86 3.90
N GLU A 240 -18.77 12.68 3.16
CA GLU A 240 -20.18 12.95 3.45
C GLU A 240 -21.00 11.68 3.17
N TYR A 241 -21.38 10.96 4.22
CA TYR A 241 -22.29 9.83 4.10
C TYR A 241 -23.74 10.30 4.24
N GLN A 242 -24.50 10.22 3.16
CA GLN A 242 -25.95 10.41 3.22
C GLN A 242 -26.63 9.12 3.67
N ILE A 243 -27.39 9.19 4.76
CA ILE A 243 -28.25 8.08 5.21
C ILE A 243 -29.31 7.86 4.14
N LYS A 244 -29.21 6.75 3.41
CA LYS A 244 -30.22 6.33 2.43
C LYS A 244 -31.25 5.44 3.12
N GLN A 245 -32.52 5.82 3.07
CA GLN A 245 -33.61 4.88 3.30
C GLN A 245 -34.02 4.26 1.94
N PHE A 246 -34.60 3.07 1.93
CA PHE A 246 -35.19 2.50 0.72
C PHE A 246 -36.65 3.00 0.61
N SER A 247 -36.82 4.27 0.25
CA SER A 247 -38.14 4.84 -0.04
C SER A 247 -38.26 5.20 -1.52
N VAL A 248 -39.51 5.36 -2.00
CA VAL A 248 -39.77 5.85 -3.36
C VAL A 248 -39.16 7.25 -3.57
N GLN A 249 -39.12 8.07 -2.52
CA GLN A 249 -38.55 9.42 -2.56
C GLN A 249 -37.03 9.38 -2.71
N ASP A 250 -36.34 8.44 -2.05
CA ASP A 250 -34.90 8.27 -2.17
C ASP A 250 -34.52 7.77 -3.57
N GLU A 251 -35.29 6.86 -4.15
CA GLU A 251 -35.07 6.38 -5.52
C GLU A 251 -35.24 7.49 -6.56
N MET A 252 -36.27 8.32 -6.37
CA MET A 252 -36.47 9.52 -7.19
C MET A 252 -35.31 10.49 -7.08
N GLU A 253 -34.87 10.82 -5.86
CA GLU A 253 -33.77 11.74 -5.64
C GLU A 253 -32.46 11.20 -6.22
N ASN A 254 -32.18 9.91 -6.03
CA ASN A 254 -31.01 9.24 -6.64
C ASN A 254 -31.03 9.39 -8.17
N ARG A 255 -32.15 9.11 -8.86
CA ARG A 255 -32.22 9.25 -10.32
C ARG A 255 -32.07 10.70 -10.76
N ILE A 256 -32.69 11.65 -10.06
CA ILE A 256 -32.58 13.09 -10.35
C ILE A 256 -31.11 13.55 -10.24
N GLN A 257 -30.40 13.14 -9.19
CA GLN A 257 -28.98 13.45 -9.03
C GLN A 257 -28.12 12.82 -10.13
N GLN A 258 -28.41 11.57 -10.52
CA GLN A 258 -27.72 10.90 -11.63
C GLN A 258 -27.96 11.61 -12.97
N VAL A 259 -29.21 11.93 -13.32
CA VAL A 259 -29.54 12.69 -14.53
C VAL A 259 -28.81 14.03 -14.54
N LYS A 260 -28.81 14.75 -13.41
CA LYS A 260 -28.07 16.01 -13.29
C LYS A 260 -26.58 15.82 -13.56
N TYR A 261 -25.96 14.82 -12.95
CA TYR A 261 -24.56 14.51 -13.16
C TYR A 261 -24.26 14.13 -14.62
N GLU A 262 -25.02 13.20 -15.19
CA GLU A 262 -24.91 12.76 -16.59
C GLU A 262 -24.99 13.94 -17.56
N MET A 263 -25.97 14.83 -17.37
CA MET A 263 -26.14 16.00 -18.24
C MET A 263 -25.05 17.05 -18.05
N THR A 264 -24.51 17.19 -16.84
CA THR A 264 -23.38 18.08 -16.55
C THR A 264 -22.11 17.57 -17.23
N MET A 265 -21.81 16.27 -17.12
CA MET A 265 -20.60 15.66 -17.67
C MET A 265 -20.68 15.42 -19.18
N SER A 266 -21.89 15.35 -19.76
CA SER A 266 -22.09 15.23 -21.21
C SER A 266 -21.83 16.55 -21.95
N THR A 267 -20.59 17.01 -21.94
CA THR A 267 -20.15 18.27 -22.57
C THR A 267 -20.34 18.27 -24.09
N HIS A 268 -20.32 17.10 -24.73
CA HIS A 268 -20.51 16.90 -26.16
C HIS A 268 -21.97 17.04 -26.64
N LEU A 269 -22.96 17.03 -25.74
CA LEU A 269 -24.37 17.14 -26.10
C LEU A 269 -24.82 18.60 -26.18
N SER A 270 -25.57 18.95 -27.23
CA SER A 270 -26.28 20.23 -27.30
C SER A 270 -27.38 20.32 -26.23
N SER A 271 -27.74 21.55 -25.83
CA SER A 271 -28.78 21.80 -24.83
C SER A 271 -30.13 21.16 -25.22
N ILE A 272 -30.48 21.17 -26.50
CA ILE A 272 -31.71 20.52 -27.02
C ILE A 272 -31.69 19.01 -26.76
N ASN A 273 -30.55 18.34 -27.00
CA ASN A 273 -30.42 16.90 -26.79
C ASN A 273 -30.39 16.55 -25.30
N LYS A 274 -29.81 17.40 -24.45
CA LYS A 274 -29.88 17.25 -22.99
C LYS A 274 -31.33 17.34 -22.50
N LEU A 275 -32.07 18.35 -22.93
CA LEU A 275 -33.49 18.53 -22.59
C LEU A 275 -34.38 17.39 -23.12
N ARG A 276 -34.04 16.78 -24.26
CA ARG A 276 -34.76 15.60 -24.77
C ARG A 276 -34.51 14.38 -23.88
N ARG A 277 -33.27 14.14 -23.43
CA ARG A 277 -32.95 13.05 -22.50
C ARG A 277 -33.61 13.23 -21.14
N ILE A 278 -33.52 14.42 -20.55
CA ILE A 278 -34.17 14.74 -19.26
C ILE A 278 -35.69 14.46 -19.31
N ARG A 279 -36.36 14.83 -20.41
CA ARG A 279 -37.79 14.53 -20.60
C ARG A 279 -38.07 13.02 -20.68
N LYS A 280 -37.27 12.31 -21.48
CA LYS A 280 -37.40 10.85 -21.60
C LYS A 280 -37.18 10.16 -20.25
N ASP A 281 -36.14 10.54 -19.51
CA ASP A 281 -35.83 9.99 -18.18
C ASP A 281 -36.96 10.23 -17.18
N LYS A 282 -37.61 11.40 -17.23
CA LYS A 282 -38.77 11.72 -16.40
C LYS A 282 -39.92 10.73 -16.67
N ASP A 283 -40.25 10.52 -17.94
CA ASP A 283 -41.37 9.64 -18.33
C ASP A 283 -41.10 8.19 -17.93
N GLU A 284 -39.86 7.71 -18.12
CA GLU A 284 -39.44 6.37 -17.71
C GLU A 284 -39.47 6.19 -16.19
N LEU A 285 -38.99 7.18 -15.42
CA LEU A 285 -39.01 7.14 -13.96
C LEU A 285 -40.46 7.11 -13.42
N ILE A 286 -41.36 7.89 -14.02
CA ILE A 286 -42.79 7.87 -13.67
C ILE A 286 -43.36 6.47 -13.93
N GLN A 287 -43.14 5.90 -15.13
CA GLN A 287 -43.67 4.57 -15.46
C GLN A 287 -43.14 3.49 -14.52
N TYR A 288 -41.84 3.54 -14.18
CA TYR A 288 -41.22 2.60 -13.26
C TYR A 288 -41.87 2.67 -11.87
N ILE A 289 -41.97 3.87 -11.29
CA ILE A 289 -42.54 4.05 -9.95
C ILE A 289 -44.01 3.60 -9.90
N MET A 290 -44.79 3.96 -10.93
CA MET A 290 -46.22 3.59 -11.01
C MET A 290 -46.43 2.07 -11.15
N LYS A 291 -45.49 1.36 -11.75
CA LYS A 291 -45.58 -0.10 -11.93
C LYS A 291 -45.10 -0.86 -10.69
N GLN A 292 -44.04 -0.39 -10.05
CA GLN A 292 -43.35 -1.12 -8.99
C GLN A 292 -43.92 -0.86 -7.59
N TYR A 293 -44.48 0.33 -7.34
CA TYR A 293 -44.98 0.72 -6.02
C TYR A 293 -46.49 0.85 -6.00
N ASN A 294 -47.13 0.15 -5.05
CA ASN A 294 -48.57 0.22 -4.84
C ASN A 294 -48.91 1.47 -4.00
N LEU A 295 -48.97 2.63 -4.67
CA LEU A 295 -49.24 3.94 -4.06
C LEU A 295 -50.74 4.22 -3.99
N THR A 296 -51.19 4.91 -2.93
CA THR A 296 -52.54 5.48 -2.89
C THR A 296 -52.69 6.60 -3.92
N ASP A 297 -53.92 6.93 -4.33
CA ASP A 297 -54.14 8.02 -5.30
C ASP A 297 -53.63 9.38 -4.78
N VAL A 298 -53.72 9.61 -3.47
CA VAL A 298 -53.21 10.83 -2.82
C VAL A 298 -51.68 10.90 -2.90
N ASP A 299 -51.00 9.81 -2.57
CA ASP A 299 -49.53 9.73 -2.61
C ASP A 299 -49.01 9.83 -4.05
N ARG A 300 -49.71 9.19 -5.00
CA ARG A 300 -49.43 9.28 -6.43
C ARG A 300 -49.48 10.72 -6.94
N MET A 301 -50.55 11.46 -6.61
CA MET A 301 -50.69 12.86 -7.03
C MET A 301 -49.60 13.75 -6.44
N LYS A 302 -49.24 13.54 -5.17
CA LYS A 302 -48.19 14.30 -4.49
C LYS A 302 -46.82 14.05 -5.14
N LEU A 303 -46.53 12.79 -5.43
CA LEU A 303 -45.26 12.35 -6.03
C LEU A 303 -45.07 12.86 -7.46
N LEU A 304 -46.12 12.80 -8.30
CA LEU A 304 -46.07 13.34 -9.66
C LEU A 304 -45.83 14.86 -9.67
N LYS A 305 -46.48 15.61 -8.77
CA LYS A 305 -46.24 17.05 -8.63
C LYS A 305 -44.79 17.36 -8.24
N GLU A 306 -44.22 16.56 -7.34
CA GLU A 306 -42.84 16.71 -6.91
C GLU A 306 -41.85 16.40 -8.05
N LEU A 307 -42.06 15.30 -8.79
CA LEU A 307 -41.26 14.96 -9.98
C LEU A 307 -41.31 16.05 -11.03
N ASP A 308 -42.52 16.55 -11.33
CA ASP A 308 -42.71 17.66 -12.28
C ASP A 308 -41.91 18.89 -11.88
N TYR A 309 -41.96 19.27 -10.60
CA TYR A 309 -41.22 20.41 -10.09
C TYR A 309 -39.70 20.21 -10.20
N LYS A 310 -39.16 19.07 -9.75
CA LYS A 310 -37.72 18.81 -9.78
C LYS A 310 -37.17 18.68 -11.21
N PHE A 311 -37.87 17.99 -12.11
CA PHE A 311 -37.47 17.92 -13.51
C PHE A 311 -37.62 19.26 -14.24
N LYS A 312 -38.56 20.11 -13.83
CA LYS A 312 -38.66 21.49 -14.34
C LYS A 312 -37.44 22.33 -13.91
N LEU A 313 -36.96 22.18 -12.67
CA LEU A 313 -35.71 22.80 -12.23
C LEU A 313 -34.50 22.30 -13.04
N LEU A 314 -34.39 20.99 -13.28
CA LEU A 314 -33.33 20.44 -14.14
C LEU A 314 -33.39 20.98 -15.57
N ASN A 315 -34.59 21.03 -16.16
CA ASN A 315 -34.77 21.63 -17.49
C ASN A 315 -34.39 23.11 -17.53
N GLY A 316 -34.71 23.89 -16.49
CA GLY A 316 -34.27 25.28 -16.39
C GLY A 316 -32.76 25.43 -16.24
N TYR A 317 -32.12 24.52 -15.50
CA TYR A 317 -30.68 24.51 -15.28
C TYR A 317 -29.88 24.17 -16.55
N PHE A 318 -30.28 23.13 -17.29
CA PHE A 318 -29.59 22.70 -18.51
C PHE A 318 -30.11 23.35 -19.79
N GLY A 319 -31.27 23.99 -19.73
CA GLY A 319 -31.90 24.69 -20.84
C GLY A 319 -31.63 26.19 -20.86
N GLY A 320 -30.67 26.69 -20.07
CA GLY A 320 -30.45 28.13 -19.84
C GLY A 320 -30.61 29.03 -21.07
N ARG A 321 -31.46 30.05 -20.88
CA ARG A 321 -31.78 31.24 -21.72
C ARG A 321 -31.63 31.14 -23.22
#